data_AF-A0A699U6Y4-F1
#
_entry.id   AF-A0A699U6Y4-F1
#
_cell.length_a   1.000
_cell.length_b   1.000
_cell.length_c   1.000
_cell.angle_alpha   90.00
_cell.angle_beta   90.00
_cell.angle_gamma   90.00
#
_symmetry.space_group_name_H-M   'P 1'
#
loop_
_entity.id
_entity.type
_entity.pdbx_description
1 polymer ?
#
loop_
_entity_poly.entity_id
_entity_poly.type
_entity_poly.pdbx_seq_one_letter_code
_entity_poly.pdbx_strand_id
1 'polypeptide(L)' 'AYKLDLPEELSRVHNMFHVSNLKKCHDDEPLAVPLDRLHFDDKLHFVEEPMEIVDREVKQLKRS' A
#
# COMPACT_ATOMS: atom_id res chain seq x y z
N ALA A 1 -17.36 -1.81 15.10
CA ALA A 1 -17.54 -2.53 13.83
C ALA A 1 -18.84 -2.04 13.22
N TYR A 2 -18.87 -1.82 11.90
CA TYR A 2 -20.02 -1.33 11.17
C TYR A 2 -20.54 -2.43 10.26
N LYS A 3 -21.86 -2.62 10.24
CA LYS A 3 -22.50 -3.53 9.31
C LYS A 3 -22.98 -2.70 8.12
N LEU A 4 -22.54 -3.07 6.93
CA LEU A 4 -22.92 -2.41 5.68
C LEU A 4 -23.92 -3.27 4.91
N ASP A 5 -24.81 -2.63 4.17
CA ASP A 5 -25.61 -3.32 3.17
C ASP A 5 -24.78 -3.39 1.88
N LEU A 6 -24.41 -4.61 1.51
CA LEU A 6 -23.59 -4.85 0.33
C LEU A 6 -24.47 -5.21 -0.88
N PRO A 7 -24.06 -4.79 -2.09
CA PRO A 7 -24.70 -5.24 -3.32
C PRO A 7 -24.63 -6.77 -3.48
N GLU A 8 -25.58 -7.34 -4.22
CA GLU A 8 -25.75 -8.80 -4.35
C GLU A 8 -24.54 -9.48 -5.01
N GLU A 9 -23.85 -8.74 -5.89
CA GLU A 9 -22.59 -9.13 -6.52
C GLU A 9 -21.47 -9.41 -5.48
N LEU A 10 -21.58 -8.81 -4.29
CA LEU A 10 -20.66 -8.97 -3.15
C LEU A 10 -21.23 -9.84 -2.03
N SER A 11 -22.28 -10.64 -2.31
CA SER A 11 -22.92 -11.54 -1.33
C SER A 11 -21.97 -12.52 -0.64
N ARG A 12 -20.82 -12.82 -1.23
CA ARG A 12 -19.78 -13.69 -0.64
C ARG A 12 -18.81 -12.96 0.31
N VAL A 13 -18.90 -11.64 0.41
CA VAL A 13 -18.04 -10.80 1.26
C VAL A 13 -18.71 -10.59 2.62
N HIS A 14 -17.95 -10.74 3.71
CA HIS A 14 -18.47 -10.41 5.04
C HIS A 14 -18.80 -8.92 5.13
N ASN A 15 -20.02 -8.60 5.57
CA ASN A 15 -20.51 -7.23 5.61
C ASN A 15 -20.21 -6.47 6.91
N MET A 16 -19.35 -7.02 7.77
CA MET A 16 -18.94 -6.40 9.02
C MET A 16 -17.52 -5.85 8.89
N PHE A 17 -17.39 -4.52 9.01
CA PHE A 17 -16.13 -3.81 8.84
C PHE A 17 -15.65 -3.22 10.17
N HIS A 18 -14.40 -3.50 10.52
CA HIS A 18 -13.75 -2.90 11.67
C HIS A 18 -12.97 -1.67 11.20
N VAL A 19 -13.38 -0.49 11.64
CA VAL A 19 -12.62 0.75 11.42
C VAL A 19 -11.90 1.06 12.72
N SER A 20 -10.59 0.84 12.73
CA SER A 20 -9.70 1.33 13.78
C SER A 20 -9.20 2.72 13.38
N ASN A 21 -9.39 3.69 14.26
CA ASN A 21 -8.85 5.03 14.05
C ASN A 21 -7.37 4.99 14.44
N LEU A 22 -6.47 4.94 13.46
CA LEU A 22 -5.04 4.98 13.72
C LEU A 22 -4.70 6.40 14.18
N LYS A 23 -4.17 6.53 15.41
CA LYS A 23 -3.58 7.79 15.83
C LYS A 23 -2.45 8.11 14.87
N LYS A 24 -2.46 9.31 14.28
CA LYS A 24 -1.29 9.81 13.56
C LYS A 24 -0.13 9.80 14.54
N CYS A 25 0.99 9.15 14.20
CA CYS A 25 2.25 9.47 14.86
C CYS A 25 2.53 10.94 14.53
N HIS A 26 2.60 11.78 15.57
CA HIS A 26 3.26 13.05 15.44
C HIS A 26 4.75 12.72 15.46
N ASP A 27 5.36 12.69 14.27
CA ASP A 27 6.80 12.86 14.18
C ASP A 27 7.07 14.32 14.57
N ASP A 28 7.30 14.57 15.86
CA ASP A 28 7.70 15.89 16.38
C ASP A 28 9.10 16.29 15.87
N GLU A 29 9.77 15.42 15.12
CA GLU A 29 11.04 15.67 14.49
C GLU A 29 10.92 15.43 12.98
N PRO A 30 11.31 16.39 12.13
CA PRO A 30 11.36 16.12 10.70
C PRO A 30 12.39 15.02 10.46
N LEU A 31 11.92 13.81 10.14
CA LEU A 31 12.74 12.73 9.55
C LEU A 31 13.24 13.09 8.14
N ALA A 32 13.04 14.35 7.71
CA ALA A 32 13.52 14.88 6.46
C ALA A 32 15.05 15.04 6.55
N VAL A 33 15.76 14.16 5.84
CA VAL A 33 17.16 14.39 5.52
C VAL A 33 17.27 15.74 4.80
N PRO A 34 18.13 16.67 5.25
CA PRO A 34 18.32 17.94 4.55
C PRO A 34 18.74 17.68 3.10
N LEU A 35 17.94 18.17 2.15
CA LEU A 35 18.22 18.06 0.71
C LEU A 35 19.59 18.67 0.35
N ASP A 36 20.05 19.65 1.14
CA ASP A 36 21.35 20.30 0.99
C ASP A 36 22.54 19.31 1.04
N ARG A 37 22.37 18.14 1.69
CA ARG A 37 23.39 17.08 1.76
C ARG A 37 23.22 15.98 0.72
N LEU A 38 22.04 15.88 0.12
CA LEU A 38 21.75 14.86 -0.88
C LEU A 38 21.90 15.51 -2.26
N HIS A 39 23.13 15.51 -2.76
CA HIS A 39 23.41 15.94 -4.13
C HIS A 39 22.75 14.92 -5.08
N PHE A 40 21.54 15.21 -5.53
CA PHE A 40 20.93 14.48 -6.64
C PHE A 40 21.70 14.89 -7.89
N ASP A 41 22.39 13.95 -8.51
CA ASP A 41 22.99 14.21 -9.82
C ASP A 41 21.85 14.34 -10.83
N ASP A 42 21.61 15.56 -11.32
CA ASP A 42 20.61 15.87 -12.34
C ASP A 42 20.82 15.10 -13.66
N LYS A 43 21.97 14.43 -13.82
CA LYS A 43 22.30 13.56 -14.96
C LYS A 43 22.03 12.09 -14.70
N LEU A 44 21.52 11.72 -13.52
CA LEU A 44 21.05 10.35 -13.26
C LEU A 44 19.80 10.09 -14.10
N HIS A 45 20.02 9.62 -15.32
CA HIS A 45 18.96 9.06 -16.15
C HIS A 45 18.67 7.63 -15.69
N PHE A 46 17.50 7.42 -15.09
CA PHE A 46 17.01 6.07 -14.82
C PHE A 46 16.44 5.50 -16.13
N VAL A 47 17.02 4.40 -16.60
CA VAL A 47 16.45 3.62 -17.69
C VAL A 47 15.65 2.49 -17.06
N GLU A 48 14.32 2.57 -17.13
CA GLU A 48 13.46 1.48 -16.70
C GLU A 48 13.56 0.34 -17.73
N GLU A 49 14.33 -0.69 -17.41
CA GLU A 49 14.39 -1.90 -18.22
C GLU A 49 13.25 -2.84 -17.79
N PRO A 50 12.32 -3.19 -18.69
CA PRO A 50 11.28 -4.15 -18.38
C PRO A 50 11.93 -5.51 -18.17
N MET A 51 11.92 -5.98 -16.92
CA MET A 51 12.36 -7.33 -16.59
C MET A 51 11.18 -8.28 -16.68
N GLU A 52 11.37 -9.41 -17.37
CA GLU A 52 10.35 -10.44 -17.46
C GLU A 52 10.17 -11.09 -16.08
N ILE A 53 8.92 -11.21 -15.63
CA ILE A 53 8.58 -11.95 -14.43
C ILE A 53 8.67 -13.45 -14.78
N VAL A 54 9.82 -14.06 -14.50
CA VAL A 54 10.11 -15.47 -14.86
C VAL A 54 9.28 -16.46 -14.05
N ASP A 55 8.89 -16.10 -12.82
CA ASP A 55 8.05 -16.94 -11.98
C ASP A 55 7.07 -16.08 -11.16
N ARG A 56 5.82 -16.53 -11.07
CA ARG A 56 4.74 -15.82 -10.39
C ARG A 56 3.89 -16.81 -9.59
N GLU A 57 4.02 -16.74 -8.27
CA GLU A 57 3.14 -17.47 -7.37
C GLU A 57 1.79 -16.75 -7.23
N VAL A 58 0.69 -17.45 -7.52
CA VAL A 58 -0.67 -16.94 -7.32
C VAL A 58 -1.23 -17.51 -6.02
N LYS A 59 -1.46 -16.64 -5.03
CA LYS A 59 -2.08 -17.03 -3.75
C LYS A 59 -3.60 -16.94 -3.83
N GLN A 60 -4.29 -18.04 -3.53
CA GLN A 60 -5.74 -18.08 -3.40
C GLN A 60 -6.14 -18.08 -1.92
N LEU A 61 -7.11 -17.24 -1.57
CA LEU A 61 -7.70 -17.19 -0.24
C LEU A 61 -8.58 -18.42 -0.02
N LYS A 62 -8.48 -19.04 1.17
CA LYS A 62 -9.38 -20.13 1.56
C LYS A 62 -10.79 -19.58 1.77
N ARG A 63 -11.80 -20.29 1.28
CA ARG A 63 -13.21 -19.99 1.58
C ARG A 63 -13.55 -20.52 2.98
N SER A 64 -14.12 -19.64 3.79
CA SER A 64 -14.75 -19.92 5.09
C SER A 64 -16.12 -20.55 4.92
#